data_AF-A0ABC9VV22-F1
#
_entry.id   AF-A0ABC9VV22-F1
#
_cell.length_a   1.000
_cell.length_b   1.000
_cell.length_c   1.000
_cell.angle_alpha   90.00
_cell.angle_beta   90.00
_cell.angle_gamma   90.00
#
_symmetry.space_group_name_H-M   'P 1'
#
loop_
_entity.id
_entity.type
_entity.pdbx_description
1 polymer ?
#
loop_
_entity_poly.entity_id
_entity_poly.type
_entity_poly.pdbx_seq_one_letter_code
_entity_poly.pdbx_strand_id
1 'polypeptide(L)'
;MSSPSLSDLGKREQAALDERGTQQRRACSNATWNSIHNGVIAVFQRKGLPDHELYNLNEGVRQLLKTELGSFFTEYLQNQLLTKGMVILRDKIRFYEGQKLLDTLAETWDFFFSDVLPMLQAIFYPVQVKNYSVTIES
;
A
#
# COMPACT_ATOMS: atom_id res chain seq x y z
N MET A 1 -27.69 -46.38 2.61
CA MET A 1 -26.97 -45.12 2.33
C MET A 1 -27.95 -44.19 1.67
N SER A 2 -28.30 -43.08 2.31
CA SER A 2 -29.31 -42.15 1.79
C SER A 2 -28.69 -41.26 0.72
N SER A 3 -29.26 -41.27 -0.47
CA SER A 3 -28.82 -40.40 -1.57
C SER A 3 -29.08 -38.93 -1.21
N PRO A 4 -28.14 -38.00 -1.50
CA PRO A 4 -28.35 -36.58 -1.28
C PRO A 4 -29.55 -36.07 -2.08
N SER A 5 -30.38 -35.21 -1.49
CA SER A 5 -31.48 -34.58 -2.22
C SER A 5 -30.94 -33.54 -3.22
N LEU A 6 -31.62 -33.33 -4.35
CA LEU A 6 -31.26 -32.27 -5.31
C LEU A 6 -31.16 -30.89 -4.65
N SER A 7 -31.97 -30.67 -3.61
CA SER A 7 -31.97 -29.46 -2.79
C SER A 7 -30.68 -29.28 -1.96
N ASP A 8 -30.08 -30.38 -1.49
CA ASP A 8 -28.81 -30.36 -0.75
C ASP A 8 -27.62 -30.12 -1.67
N LEU A 9 -27.68 -30.63 -2.91
CA LEU A 9 -26.69 -30.33 -3.94
C LEU A 9 -26.68 -28.83 -4.30
N GLY A 10 -27.85 -28.24 -4.54
CA GLY A 10 -27.96 -26.81 -4.85
C GLY A 10 -27.51 -25.88 -3.71
N LYS A 11 -27.81 -26.22 -2.44
CA LYS A 11 -27.31 -25.47 -1.27
C LYS A 11 -25.79 -25.55 -1.13
N ARG A 12 -25.20 -26.71 -1.46
CA ARG A 12 -23.75 -26.93 -1.36
C ARG A 12 -22.98 -26.22 -2.47
N GLU A 13 -23.53 -26.14 -3.67
CA GLU A 13 -22.97 -25.35 -4.76
C GLU A 13 -23.02 -23.84 -4.45
N GLN A 14 -24.14 -23.35 -3.93
CA GLN A 14 -24.27 -21.93 -3.55
C GLN A 14 -23.27 -21.54 -2.44
N ALA A 15 -23.16 -22.36 -1.39
CA ALA A 15 -22.19 -22.14 -0.31
C ALA A 15 -20.74 -22.17 -0.82
N ALA A 16 -20.40 -23.10 -1.73
CA ALA A 16 -19.07 -23.17 -2.31
C ALA A 16 -18.73 -21.97 -3.22
N LEU A 17 -19.72 -21.40 -3.91
CA LEU A 17 -19.55 -20.18 -4.73
C LEU A 17 -19.33 -18.94 -3.85
N ASP A 18 -20.07 -18.83 -2.73
CA ASP A 18 -19.92 -17.73 -1.78
C ASP A 18 -18.56 -17.80 -1.04
N GLU A 19 -18.11 -18.99 -0.65
CA GLU A 19 -16.78 -19.23 -0.08
C GLU A 19 -15.66 -18.87 -1.08
N ARG A 20 -15.80 -19.28 -2.36
CA ARG A 20 -14.85 -18.89 -3.42
C ARG A 20 -14.83 -17.37 -3.63
N GLY A 21 -16.00 -16.73 -3.61
CA GLY A 21 -16.12 -15.28 -3.76
C GLY A 21 -15.50 -14.48 -2.61
N THR A 22 -15.60 -14.99 -1.38
CA THR A 22 -14.97 -14.36 -0.20
C THR A 22 -13.45 -14.59 -0.16
N GLN A 23 -12.99 -15.81 -0.52
CA GLN A 23 -11.57 -16.11 -0.65
C GLN A 23 -10.90 -15.25 -1.73
N GLN A 24 -11.54 -15.11 -2.91
CA GLN A 24 -11.04 -14.30 -4.01
C GLN A 24 -10.94 -12.82 -3.63
N ARG A 25 -11.94 -12.28 -2.92
CA ARG A 25 -11.91 -10.89 -2.42
C ARG A 25 -10.76 -10.66 -1.44
N ARG A 26 -10.54 -11.59 -0.50
CA ARG A 26 -9.41 -11.52 0.45
C ARG A 26 -8.06 -11.60 -0.26
N ALA A 27 -7.90 -12.51 -1.21
CA ALA A 27 -6.67 -12.66 -1.98
C ALA A 27 -6.36 -11.41 -2.82
N CYS A 28 -7.38 -10.83 -3.46
CA CYS A 28 -7.24 -9.58 -4.22
C CYS A 28 -6.84 -8.41 -3.31
N SER A 29 -7.46 -8.28 -2.14
CA SER A 29 -7.09 -7.25 -1.15
C SER A 29 -5.62 -7.39 -0.72
N ASN A 30 -5.19 -8.61 -0.37
CA ASN A 30 -3.81 -8.88 0.02
C ASN A 30 -2.81 -8.58 -1.11
N ALA A 31 -3.16 -8.89 -2.36
CA ALA A 31 -2.32 -8.57 -3.52
C ALA A 31 -2.15 -7.05 -3.69
N THR A 32 -3.23 -6.28 -3.55
CA THR A 32 -3.19 -4.81 -3.61
C THR A 32 -2.30 -4.23 -2.50
N TRP A 33 -2.45 -4.70 -1.27
CA TRP A 33 -1.59 -4.29 -0.15
C TRP A 33 -0.11 -4.56 -0.40
N ASN A 34 0.21 -5.75 -0.92
CA ASN A 34 1.58 -6.13 -1.22
C ASN A 34 2.18 -5.28 -2.35
N SER A 35 1.40 -4.95 -3.39
CA SER A 35 1.83 -4.05 -4.46
C SER A 35 2.13 -2.66 -3.92
N ILE A 36 1.23 -2.07 -3.13
CA ILE A 36 1.44 -0.76 -2.47
C ILE A 36 2.69 -0.78 -1.61
N HIS A 37 2.85 -1.81 -0.77
CA HIS A 37 4.03 -1.97 0.07
C HIS A 37 5.31 -2.00 -0.76
N ASN A 38 5.36 -2.87 -1.77
CA ASN A 38 6.56 -3.05 -2.58
C ASN A 38 6.90 -1.80 -3.39
N GLY A 39 5.91 -1.11 -3.95
CA GLY A 39 6.10 0.15 -4.66
C GLY A 39 6.73 1.21 -3.76
N VAL A 40 6.21 1.40 -2.55
CA VAL A 40 6.77 2.35 -1.57
C VAL A 40 8.21 1.97 -1.20
N ILE A 41 8.47 0.70 -0.90
CA ILE A 41 9.82 0.25 -0.56
C ILE A 41 10.79 0.44 -1.73
N ALA A 42 10.36 0.21 -2.97
CA ALA A 42 11.19 0.45 -4.16
C ALA A 42 11.59 1.93 -4.30
N VAL A 43 10.67 2.86 -4.01
CA VAL A 43 10.95 4.30 -3.97
C VAL A 43 12.03 4.62 -2.94
N PHE A 44 11.87 4.17 -1.69
CA PHE A 44 12.90 4.37 -0.64
C PHE A 44 14.25 3.71 -0.97
N GLN A 45 14.23 2.63 -1.74
CA GLN A 45 15.44 1.93 -2.21
C GLN A 45 16.09 2.58 -3.44
N ARG A 46 15.53 3.69 -3.97
CA ARG A 46 16.04 4.38 -5.17
C ARG A 46 16.01 3.49 -6.43
N LYS A 47 15.09 2.52 -6.46
CA LYS A 47 14.88 1.62 -7.62
C LYS A 47 13.96 2.24 -8.68
N GLY A 48 13.26 3.33 -8.33
CA GLY A 48 12.20 3.90 -9.16
C GLY A 48 10.98 2.98 -9.20
N LEU A 49 9.98 3.39 -9.97
CA LEU A 49 8.82 2.57 -10.32
C LEU A 49 8.90 2.21 -11.81
N PRO A 50 8.49 0.99 -12.21
CA PRO A 50 8.27 0.68 -13.61
C PRO A 50 7.28 1.65 -14.26
N ASP A 51 7.30 1.71 -15.59
CA ASP A 51 6.24 2.38 -16.35
C ASP A 51 4.87 1.90 -15.87
N HIS A 52 3.84 2.76 -15.98
CA HIS A 52 2.44 2.49 -15.59
C HIS A 52 2.19 2.05 -14.13
N GLU A 53 3.21 1.72 -13.34
CA GLU A 53 3.04 1.22 -11.99
C GLU A 53 2.50 2.29 -11.04
N LEU A 54 2.90 3.55 -11.22
CA LEU A 54 2.33 4.66 -10.45
C LEU A 54 0.80 4.74 -10.59
N TYR A 55 0.28 4.54 -11.81
CA TYR A 55 -1.15 4.52 -12.07
C TYR A 55 -1.83 3.33 -11.37
N ASN A 56 -1.24 2.13 -11.48
CA ASN A 56 -1.75 0.93 -10.82
C ASN A 56 -1.80 1.08 -9.30
N LEU A 57 -0.74 1.64 -8.70
CA LEU A 57 -0.65 1.91 -7.27
C LEU A 57 -1.70 2.94 -6.84
N ASN A 58 -1.87 4.03 -7.59
CA ASN A 58 -2.87 5.06 -7.31
C ASN A 58 -4.29 4.46 -7.32
N GLU A 59 -4.61 3.64 -8.33
CA GLU A 59 -5.92 3.01 -8.42
C GLU A 59 -6.12 1.95 -7.33
N GLY A 60 -5.08 1.17 -7.01
CA GLY A 60 -5.10 0.24 -5.87
C GLY A 60 -5.42 0.95 -4.55
N VAL A 61 -4.79 2.09 -4.29
CA VAL A 61 -5.08 2.93 -3.12
C VAL A 61 -6.52 3.46 -3.16
N ARG A 62 -6.98 3.97 -4.31
CA ARG A 62 -8.36 4.46 -4.47
C ARG A 62 -9.39 3.38 -4.15
N GLN A 63 -9.21 2.17 -4.66
CA GLN A 63 -10.11 1.06 -4.43
C GLN A 63 -10.08 0.62 -2.97
N LEU A 64 -8.89 0.53 -2.37
CA LEU A 64 -8.71 0.17 -0.96
C LEU A 64 -9.42 1.16 -0.02
N LEU A 65 -9.31 2.46 -0.30
CA LEU A 65 -9.98 3.51 0.47
C LEU A 65 -11.52 3.46 0.43
N LYS A 66 -12.11 2.78 -0.56
CA LYS A 66 -13.57 2.55 -0.67
C LYS A 66 -14.04 1.36 0.16
N THR A 67 -13.13 0.49 0.59
CA THR A 67 -13.45 -0.67 1.44
C THR A 67 -13.48 -0.30 2.91
N GLU A 68 -14.00 -1.19 3.74
CA GLU A 68 -13.94 -1.07 5.21
C GLU A 68 -12.50 -0.97 5.75
N LEU A 69 -11.50 -1.48 5.01
CA LEU A 69 -10.09 -1.40 5.37
C LEU A 69 -9.50 0.01 5.15
N GLY A 70 -10.21 0.87 4.42
CA GLY A 70 -9.77 2.24 4.13
C GLY A 70 -9.62 3.11 5.37
N SER A 71 -10.35 2.84 6.46
CA SER A 71 -10.25 3.58 7.72
C SER A 71 -8.90 3.38 8.42
N PHE A 72 -8.32 2.19 8.31
CA PHE A 72 -7.01 1.84 8.88
C PHE A 72 -5.83 2.22 7.97
N PHE A 73 -6.11 2.66 6.73
CA PHE A 73 -5.07 2.86 5.72
C PHE A 73 -4.06 3.93 6.10
N THR A 74 -4.53 5.07 6.64
CA THR A 74 -3.64 6.17 7.06
C THR A 74 -2.71 5.73 8.20
N GLU A 75 -3.22 4.94 9.14
CA GLU A 75 -2.42 4.39 10.23
C GLU A 75 -1.37 3.40 9.70
N TYR A 76 -1.76 2.49 8.81
CA TYR A 76 -0.80 1.60 8.15
C TYR A 76 0.28 2.36 7.39
N LEU A 77 -0.10 3.40 6.64
CA LEU A 77 0.84 4.25 5.91
C LEU A 77 1.88 4.85 6.86
N GLN A 78 1.45 5.46 7.96
CA GLN A 78 2.35 6.09 8.92
C GLN A 78 3.18 5.06 9.70
N ASN A 79 2.53 4.10 10.34
CA ASN A 79 3.16 3.23 11.34
C ASN A 79 3.95 2.08 10.72
N GLN A 80 3.62 1.66 9.49
CA GLN A 80 4.30 0.54 8.82
C GLN A 80 5.15 1.02 7.64
N LEU A 81 4.52 1.67 6.65
CA LEU A 81 5.22 1.97 5.38
C LEU A 81 6.25 3.08 5.54
N LEU A 82 5.86 4.23 6.11
CA LEU A 82 6.78 5.34 6.32
C LEU A 82 7.85 4.97 7.35
N THR A 83 7.49 4.31 8.45
CA THR A 83 8.47 3.78 9.42
C THR A 83 9.53 2.92 8.74
N LYS A 84 9.12 1.93 7.93
CA LYS A 84 10.06 1.04 7.23
C LYS A 84 10.90 1.79 6.20
N GLY A 85 10.32 2.74 5.48
CA GLY A 85 11.03 3.61 4.54
C GLY A 85 12.11 4.46 5.21
N MET A 86 11.79 5.10 6.33
CA MET A 86 12.74 5.91 7.10
C MET A 86 13.86 5.07 7.70
N VAL A 87 13.56 3.83 8.12
CA VAL A 87 14.60 2.86 8.54
C VAL A 87 15.59 2.58 7.40
N ILE A 88 15.12 2.41 6.16
CA ILE A 88 16.01 2.21 5.00
C ILE A 88 16.95 3.41 4.80
N LEU A 89 16.45 4.63 4.91
CA LEU A 89 17.27 5.84 4.77
C LEU A 89 18.27 5.98 5.91
N ARG A 90 17.82 5.82 7.15
CA ARG A 90 18.69 5.86 8.34
C ARG A 90 19.79 4.81 8.24
N ASP A 91 19.48 3.61 7.77
CA ASP A 91 20.45 2.52 7.66
C ASP A 91 21.54 2.79 6.61
N LYS A 92 21.30 3.68 5.64
CA LYS A 92 22.35 4.20 4.74
C LYS A 92 23.30 5.16 5.45
N ILE A 93 22.85 5.85 6.50
CA ILE A 93 23.61 6.90 7.19
C ILE A 93 24.36 6.35 8.40
N ARG A 94 23.76 5.43 9.15
CA ARG A 94 24.13 5.07 10.55
C ARG A 94 25.55 4.54 10.77
N PHE A 95 26.26 4.18 9.71
CA PHE A 95 27.62 3.63 9.79
C PHE A 95 28.71 4.65 9.43
N TYR A 96 28.33 5.88 9.10
CA TYR A 96 29.26 6.95 8.78
C TYR A 96 29.45 7.90 9.96
N GLU A 97 30.65 8.50 10.03
CA GLU A 97 31.03 9.47 11.06
C GLU A 97 31.76 10.67 10.41
N GLY A 98 31.92 11.76 11.17
CA GLY A 98 32.66 12.95 10.74
C GLY A 98 32.09 13.60 9.47
N GLN A 99 32.97 14.05 8.58
CA GLN A 99 32.54 14.72 7.34
C GLN A 99 31.68 13.80 6.45
N LYS A 100 32.05 12.52 6.35
CA LYS A 100 31.31 11.55 5.53
C LYS A 100 29.89 11.33 6.01
N LEU A 101 29.66 11.42 7.33
CA LEU A 101 28.31 11.40 7.90
C LEU A 101 27.49 12.60 7.40
N LEU A 102 28.06 13.80 7.47
CA LEU A 102 27.39 15.02 7.02
C LEU A 102 27.10 14.99 5.52
N ASP A 103 28.06 14.53 4.71
CA ASP A 103 27.88 14.40 3.26
C ASP A 103 26.77 13.39 2.93
N THR A 104 26.80 12.20 3.55
CA THR A 104 25.77 11.17 3.32
C THR A 104 24.41 11.61 3.83
N LEU A 105 24.36 12.34 4.94
CA LEU A 105 23.11 12.91 5.47
C LEU A 105 22.52 13.92 4.49
N ALA A 106 23.33 14.83 3.95
CA ALA A 106 22.90 15.81 2.95
C ALA A 106 22.39 15.11 1.67
N GLU A 107 23.14 14.14 1.14
CA GLU A 107 22.70 13.36 -0.02
C GLU A 107 21.38 12.62 0.24
N THR A 108 21.21 12.04 1.43
CA THR A 108 19.99 11.31 1.80
C THR A 108 18.81 12.26 1.99
N TRP A 109 19.05 13.45 2.55
CA TRP A 109 18.06 14.51 2.68
C TRP A 109 17.58 14.97 1.30
N ASP A 110 18.52 15.30 0.40
CA ASP A 110 18.20 15.73 -0.96
C ASP A 110 17.42 14.66 -1.72
N PHE A 111 17.83 13.40 -1.62
CA PHE A 111 17.09 12.27 -2.20
C PHE A 111 15.68 12.15 -1.62
N PHE A 112 15.50 12.32 -0.31
CA PHE A 112 14.18 12.22 0.30
C PHE A 112 13.23 13.31 -0.22
N PHE A 113 13.67 14.56 -0.24
CA PHE A 113 12.80 15.67 -0.62
C PHE A 113 12.60 15.80 -2.13
N SER A 114 13.60 15.40 -2.94
CA SER A 114 13.54 15.54 -4.39
C SER A 114 12.89 14.35 -5.09
N ASP A 115 13.06 13.13 -4.54
CA ASP A 115 12.60 11.89 -5.20
C ASP A 115 11.52 11.17 -4.37
N VAL A 116 11.80 10.87 -3.10
CA VAL A 116 10.92 10.03 -2.28
C VAL A 116 9.59 10.72 -1.98
N LEU A 117 9.64 11.92 -1.40
CA LEU A 117 8.46 12.64 -0.97
C LEU A 117 7.50 12.93 -2.14
N PRO A 118 7.95 13.47 -3.31
CA PRO A 118 7.07 13.68 -4.45
C PRO A 118 6.43 12.38 -4.96
N MET A 119 7.18 11.28 -4.96
CA MET A 119 6.66 9.99 -5.41
C MET A 119 5.63 9.40 -4.44
N LEU A 120 5.86 9.51 -3.14
CA LEU A 120 4.85 9.11 -2.14
C LEU A 120 3.59 9.98 -2.26
N GLN A 121 3.73 11.28 -2.47
CA GLN A 121 2.59 12.17 -2.71
C GLN A 121 1.81 11.74 -3.96
N ALA A 122 2.48 11.33 -5.03
CA ALA A 122 1.83 10.84 -6.24
C ALA A 122 1.10 9.50 -6.03
N ILE A 123 1.72 8.54 -5.33
CA ILE A 123 1.10 7.24 -4.99
C ILE A 123 -0.13 7.45 -4.11
N PHE A 124 -0.04 8.32 -3.10
CA PHE A 124 -1.10 8.52 -2.09
C PHE A 124 -2.01 9.71 -2.34
N TYR A 125 -1.98 10.29 -3.54
CA TYR A 125 -2.89 11.35 -3.94
C TYR A 125 -4.38 11.06 -3.63
N PRO A 126 -4.92 9.83 -3.81
CA PRO A 126 -6.33 9.54 -3.51
C PRO A 126 -6.69 9.69 -2.03
N VAL A 127 -5.71 9.52 -1.12
CA VAL A 127 -5.90 9.75 0.32
C VAL A 127 -6.13 11.23 0.61
N GLN A 128 -5.38 12.10 -0.06
CA GLN A 128 -5.48 13.54 0.11
C GLN A 128 -6.87 14.05 -0.31
N VAL A 129 -7.35 13.60 -1.48
CA VAL A 129 -8.67 13.99 -2.01
C VAL A 129 -9.80 13.57 -1.07
N LYS A 130 -9.74 12.35 -0.51
CA LYS A 130 -10.75 11.86 0.44
C LYS A 130 -10.80 12.70 1.73
N ASN A 131 -9.65 13.15 2.22
CA ASN A 131 -9.61 13.98 3.43
C ASN A 131 -10.20 15.38 3.19
N TYR A 132 -9.96 15.99 2.02
CA TYR A 132 -10.56 17.28 1.68
C TYR A 132 -12.08 17.21 1.46
N SER A 133 -12.61 16.12 0.88
CA SER A 133 -14.06 15.97 0.69
C SER A 133 -14.81 15.86 2.02
N VAL A 134 -14.25 15.17 3.02
CA VAL A 134 -14.87 15.04 4.35
C VAL A 134 -14.95 16.40 5.06
N THR A 135 -13.94 17.26 4.91
CA THR A 135 -13.92 18.60 5.54
C THR A 135 -14.91 19.59 4.92
N ILE A 136 -15.32 19.42 3.65
CA ILE A 136 -16.30 20.31 3.00
C ILE A 136 -17.74 19.90 3.34
N GLU A 137 -17.96 18.63 3.71
CA GLU A 137 -19.28 18.09 4.07
C GLU A 137 -19.58 18.07 5.59
N SER A 138 -18.66 18.60 6.43
CA SER A 138 -18.80 18.71 7.89
C SER A 138 -19.16 20.14 8.33
#